data_AF-A0A4R9WL66-F1
#
_entry.id   AF-A0A4R9WL66-F1
#
_cell.length_a   1.000
_cell.length_b   1.000
_cell.length_c   1.000
_cell.angle_alpha   90.00
_cell.angle_beta   90.00
_cell.angle_gamma   90.00
#
_symmetry.space_group_name_H-M   'P 1'
#
loop_
_entity.id
_entity.type
_entity.pdbx_description
1 polymer ?
#
loop_
_entity_poly.entity_id
_entity_poly.type
_entity_poly.pdbx_seq_one_letter_code
_entity_poly.pdbx_strand_id
1 'polypeptide(L)'
;MNPLDAVKGYASLIKYVLIAAAIAATLGYTYHLGSANTAAIWSAKYEHREAEIAKATAAEISRQAQANAMAKAIEAKRLEQLAVDNAALELQIKGLSDEADADPDRDRPALSNSSRLRIDAVH
;
A
#
# COMPACT_ATOMS: atom_id res chain seq x y z
N MET A 1 71.18 -3.80 50.53
CA MET A 1 70.95 -4.19 49.12
C MET A 1 70.46 -2.94 48.40
N ASN A 2 71.26 -2.39 47.48
CA ASN A 2 70.97 -1.10 46.86
C ASN A 2 69.79 -1.27 45.86
N PRO A 3 68.70 -0.49 45.93
CA PRO A 3 67.54 -0.64 45.04
C PRO A 3 67.92 -0.57 43.54
N LEU A 4 69.02 0.09 43.22
CA LEU A 4 69.57 0.17 41.86
C LEU A 4 70.12 -1.15 41.32
N ASP A 5 70.55 -2.09 42.18
CA ASP A 5 71.05 -3.39 41.74
C ASP A 5 69.92 -4.39 41.46
N ALA A 6 68.76 -4.21 42.10
CA ALA A 6 67.55 -4.96 41.76
C ALA A 6 67.05 -4.60 40.36
N VAL A 7 67.06 -3.32 40.00
CA VAL A 7 66.62 -2.84 38.67
C VAL A 7 67.53 -3.34 37.55
N LYS A 8 68.84 -3.47 37.79
CA LYS A 8 69.78 -4.03 36.79
C LYS A 8 69.46 -5.47 36.42
N GLY A 9 69.00 -6.29 37.37
CA GLY A 9 68.60 -7.69 37.13
C GLY A 9 67.30 -7.84 36.33
N TYR A 10 66.38 -6.87 36.44
CA TYR A 10 65.09 -6.87 35.72
C TYR A 10 65.09 -5.97 34.47
N ALA A 11 66.22 -5.36 34.12
CA ALA A 11 66.29 -4.39 33.03
C ALA A 11 65.85 -4.96 31.67
N SER A 12 66.11 -6.25 31.41
CA SER A 12 65.61 -6.96 30.22
C SER A 12 64.10 -7.16 30.28
N LEU A 13 63.58 -7.58 31.43
CA LEU A 13 62.15 -7.81 31.68
C LEU A 13 61.33 -6.52 31.52
N ILE A 14 61.81 -5.40 32.08
CA ILE A 14 61.20 -4.07 31.92
C ILE A 14 61.17 -3.67 30.45
N LYS A 15 62.25 -3.90 29.69
CA LYS A 15 62.29 -3.62 28.25
C LYS A 15 61.23 -4.42 27.49
N TYR A 16 61.11 -5.73 27.76
CA TYR A 16 60.10 -6.56 27.10
C TYR A 16 58.68 -6.14 27.45
N VAL A 17 58.41 -5.77 28.70
CA VAL A 17 57.10 -5.25 29.13
C VAL A 17 56.76 -3.95 28.41
N LEU A 18 57.72 -3.03 28.29
CA LEU A 18 57.49 -1.77 27.57
C LEU A 18 57.24 -1.98 26.08
N ILE A 19 57.98 -2.90 25.44
CA ILE A 19 57.76 -3.28 24.04
C ILE A 19 56.37 -3.90 23.87
N ALA A 20 55.98 -4.83 24.75
CA ALA A 20 54.66 -5.46 24.71
C ALA A 20 53.53 -4.44 24.91
N ALA A 21 53.70 -3.49 25.83
CA ALA A 21 52.74 -2.41 26.06
C ALA A 21 52.60 -1.49 24.84
N ALA A 22 53.70 -1.14 24.18
CA ALA A 22 53.68 -0.34 22.96
C ALA A 22 52.96 -1.06 21.81
N ILE A 23 53.18 -2.36 21.64
CA ILE A 23 52.49 -3.18 20.63
C ILE A 23 50.99 -3.24 20.95
N ALA A 24 50.62 -3.54 22.20
CA ALA A 24 49.21 -3.62 22.62
C ALA A 24 48.49 -2.28 22.43
N ALA A 25 49.13 -1.16 22.78
CA ALA A 25 48.58 0.18 22.58
C ALA A 25 48.38 0.49 21.09
N THR A 26 49.36 0.15 20.24
CA THR A 26 49.27 0.38 18.79
C THR A 26 48.14 -0.44 18.17
N LEU A 27 48.02 -1.74 18.52
CA LEU A 27 46.95 -2.61 18.02
C LEU A 27 45.57 -2.17 18.53
N GLY A 28 45.46 -1.79 19.80
CA GLY A 28 44.21 -1.28 20.35
C GLY A 28 43.75 0.00 19.66
N TYR A 29 44.68 0.93 19.40
CA TYR A 29 44.38 2.19 18.72
C TYR A 29 43.94 1.96 17.26
N THR A 30 44.66 1.14 16.50
CA THR A 30 44.30 0.86 15.10
C THR A 30 42.97 0.11 14.98
N TYR A 31 42.73 -0.85 15.87
CA TYR A 31 41.45 -1.56 15.95
C TYR A 31 40.29 -0.60 16.27
N HIS A 32 40.48 0.30 17.26
CA HIS A 32 39.45 1.27 17.63
C HIS A 32 39.13 2.24 16.49
N LEU A 33 40.16 2.79 15.82
CA LEU A 33 39.95 3.66 14.66
C LEU A 33 39.21 2.94 13.52
N GLY A 34 39.59 1.69 13.22
CA GLY A 34 38.92 0.87 12.21
C GLY A 34 37.45 0.60 12.56
N SER A 35 37.19 0.28 13.83
CA SER A 35 35.83 0.06 14.35
C SER A 35 34.98 1.33 14.27
N ALA A 36 35.50 2.48 14.71
CA ALA A 36 34.81 3.75 14.65
C ALA A 36 34.49 4.18 13.20
N ASN A 37 35.44 3.99 12.28
CA ASN A 37 35.23 4.26 10.86
C ASN A 37 34.14 3.35 10.27
N THR A 38 34.18 2.05 10.60
CA THR A 38 33.17 1.08 10.16
C THR A 38 31.79 1.45 10.70
N ALA A 39 31.69 1.80 11.98
CA ALA A 39 30.43 2.24 12.59
C ALA A 39 29.87 3.49 11.90
N ALA A 40 30.70 4.49 11.60
CA ALA A 40 30.29 5.70 10.89
C ALA A 40 29.78 5.38 9.47
N ILE A 41 30.48 4.53 8.72
CA ILE A 41 30.06 4.12 7.37
C ILE A 41 28.71 3.42 7.41
N TRP A 42 28.51 2.49 8.35
CA TRP A 42 27.24 1.79 8.46
C TRP A 42 26.11 2.70 8.93
N SER A 43 26.34 3.58 9.89
CA SER A 43 25.35 4.59 10.31
C SER A 43 24.89 5.43 9.13
N ALA A 44 25.84 5.97 8.35
CA ALA A 44 25.52 6.76 7.16
C ALA A 44 24.72 5.96 6.10
N LYS A 45 25.06 4.68 5.89
CA LYS A 45 24.29 3.81 4.99
C LYS A 45 22.85 3.59 5.48
N TYR A 46 22.66 3.39 6.78
CA TYR A 46 21.34 3.23 7.36
C TYR A 46 20.53 4.52 7.26
N GLU A 47 21.10 5.65 7.66
CA GLU A 47 20.43 6.96 7.57
C GLU A 47 20.00 7.29 6.14
N HIS A 48 20.89 7.05 5.16
CA HIS A 48 20.57 7.21 3.75
C HIS A 48 19.42 6.28 3.31
N ARG A 49 19.47 5.01 3.72
CA ARG A 49 18.43 4.04 3.38
C ARG A 49 17.08 4.43 3.97
N GLU A 50 17.03 4.83 5.24
CA GLU A 50 15.81 5.27 5.89
C GLU A 50 15.22 6.52 5.23
N ALA A 51 16.06 7.48 4.84
CA ALA A 51 15.62 8.66 4.10
C ALA A 51 15.00 8.31 2.73
N GLU A 52 15.63 7.40 1.98
CA GLU A 52 15.11 6.93 0.68
C GLU A 52 13.80 6.13 0.84
N ILE A 53 13.70 5.29 1.88
CA ILE A 53 12.45 4.58 2.20
C ILE A 53 11.34 5.57 2.52
N ALA A 54 11.60 6.55 3.41
CA ALA A 54 10.60 7.55 3.77
C ALA A 54 10.11 8.35 2.55
N LYS A 55 11.03 8.73 1.67
CA LYS A 55 10.71 9.41 0.40
C LYS A 55 9.86 8.53 -0.52
N ALA A 56 10.23 7.27 -0.70
CA ALA A 56 9.48 6.32 -1.52
C ALA A 56 8.08 6.06 -0.95
N THR A 57 7.97 5.89 0.36
CA THR A 57 6.68 5.73 1.06
C THR A 57 5.80 6.95 0.89
N ALA A 58 6.32 8.16 1.06
CA ALA A 58 5.57 9.39 0.85
C ALA A 58 5.07 9.53 -0.61
N ALA A 59 5.91 9.17 -1.59
CA ALA A 59 5.54 9.18 -2.99
C ALA A 59 4.41 8.18 -3.29
N GLU A 60 4.47 6.97 -2.73
CA GLU A 60 3.43 5.95 -2.91
C GLU A 60 2.11 6.35 -2.23
N ILE A 61 2.16 6.91 -1.03
CA ILE A 61 0.97 7.45 -0.35
C ILE A 61 0.29 8.51 -1.23
N SER A 62 1.07 9.43 -1.82
CA SER A 62 0.54 10.44 -2.74
C SER A 62 -0.09 9.81 -3.99
N ARG A 63 0.57 8.81 -4.59
CA ARG A 63 0.04 8.09 -5.76
C ARG A 63 -1.30 7.41 -5.45
N GLN A 64 -1.39 6.73 -4.30
CA GLN A 64 -2.61 6.07 -3.86
C GLN A 64 -3.72 7.07 -3.55
N ALA A 65 -3.40 8.18 -2.88
CA ALA A 65 -4.37 9.24 -2.60
C ALA A 65 -4.97 9.82 -3.90
N GLN A 66 -4.13 10.09 -4.90
CA GLN A 66 -4.59 10.56 -6.21
C GLN A 66 -5.45 9.53 -6.93
N ALA A 67 -5.02 8.27 -6.98
CA ALA A 67 -5.79 7.19 -7.60
C ALA A 67 -7.16 7.02 -6.93
N ASN A 68 -7.21 7.06 -5.60
CA ASN A 68 -8.45 6.95 -4.83
C ASN A 68 -9.38 8.15 -5.07
N ALA A 69 -8.83 9.37 -5.16
CA ALA A 69 -9.62 10.55 -5.49
C ALA A 69 -10.24 10.46 -6.89
N MET A 70 -9.47 10.00 -7.88
CA MET A 70 -9.98 9.77 -9.23
C MET A 70 -11.07 8.69 -9.25
N ALA A 71 -10.85 7.57 -8.56
CA ALA A 71 -11.83 6.49 -8.46
C ALA A 71 -13.15 6.98 -7.86
N LYS A 72 -13.09 7.71 -6.74
CA LYS A 72 -14.28 8.31 -6.11
C LYS A 72 -15.01 9.28 -7.04
N ALA A 73 -14.29 10.08 -7.82
CA ALA A 73 -14.91 10.99 -8.79
C ALA A 73 -15.62 10.24 -9.92
N ILE A 74 -15.03 9.14 -10.42
CA ILE A 74 -15.66 8.28 -11.43
C ILE A 74 -16.92 7.61 -10.85
N GLU A 75 -16.83 7.08 -9.64
CA GLU A 75 -17.94 6.41 -8.97
C GLU A 75 -19.09 7.38 -8.67
N ALA A 76 -18.80 8.61 -8.24
CA ALA A 76 -19.80 9.65 -8.07
C ALA A 76 -20.58 9.95 -9.38
N LYS A 77 -19.87 10.08 -10.51
CA LYS A 77 -20.52 10.25 -11.82
C LYS A 77 -21.38 9.04 -12.21
N ARG A 78 -20.91 7.83 -11.91
CA ARG A 78 -21.67 6.61 -12.18
C ARG A 78 -22.94 6.52 -11.34
N LEU A 79 -22.88 6.94 -10.08
CA LEU A 79 -24.04 7.00 -9.19
C LEU A 79 -25.06 8.04 -9.67
N GLU A 80 -24.60 9.20 -10.13
CA GLU A 80 -25.48 10.21 -10.72
C GLU A 80 -26.19 9.68 -11.97
N GLN A 81 -25.45 9.01 -12.88
CA GLN A 81 -26.04 8.38 -14.06
C GLN A 81 -27.06 7.30 -13.66
N LEU A 82 -26.74 6.44 -12.70
CA LEU A 82 -27.66 5.41 -12.21
C LEU A 82 -28.93 6.01 -11.61
N ALA A 83 -28.85 7.16 -10.93
CA ALA A 83 -30.01 7.85 -10.40
C ALA A 83 -30.91 8.38 -11.53
N VAL A 84 -30.33 8.95 -12.58
CA VAL A 84 -31.05 9.40 -13.78
C VAL A 84 -31.71 8.22 -14.50
N ASP A 85 -30.96 7.13 -14.69
CA ASP A 85 -31.45 5.93 -15.35
C ASP A 85 -32.61 5.29 -14.55
N ASN A 86 -32.50 5.23 -13.23
CA ASN A 86 -33.57 4.74 -12.36
C ASN A 86 -34.82 5.61 -12.45
N ALA A 87 -34.71 6.94 -12.43
CA ALA A 87 -35.85 7.83 -12.60
C ALA A 87 -36.53 7.66 -13.98
N ALA A 88 -35.74 7.46 -15.03
CA ALA A 88 -36.26 7.18 -16.36
C ALA A 88 -36.98 5.82 -16.43
N LEU A 89 -36.45 4.79 -15.77
CA LEU A 89 -37.07 3.48 -15.66
C LEU A 89 -38.38 3.53 -14.87
N GLU A 90 -38.42 4.24 -13.74
CA GLU A 90 -39.65 4.42 -12.96
C GLU A 90 -40.75 5.11 -13.77
N LEU A 91 -40.40 6.12 -14.57
CA LEU A 91 -41.34 6.78 -15.46
C LEU A 91 -41.87 5.84 -16.55
N GLN A 92 -41.01 5.02 -17.15
CA GLN A 92 -41.44 4.02 -18.13
C GLN A 92 -42.34 2.96 -17.52
N ILE A 93 -41.99 2.44 -16.33
CA ILE A 93 -42.82 1.47 -15.61
C ILE A 93 -44.20 2.05 -15.34
N LYS A 94 -44.26 3.30 -14.87
CA LYS A 94 -45.53 3.98 -14.64
C LYS A 94 -46.33 4.13 -15.94
N GLY A 95 -45.70 4.57 -17.02
CA GLY A 95 -46.36 4.71 -18.32
C GLY A 95 -46.94 3.39 -18.84
N LEU A 96 -46.18 2.30 -18.74
CA LEU A 96 -46.64 0.96 -19.12
C LEU A 96 -47.77 0.45 -18.21
N SER A 97 -47.71 0.75 -16.91
CA SER A 97 -48.79 0.41 -15.96
C SER A 97 -50.06 1.17 -16.27
N ASP A 98 -49.95 2.48 -16.51
CA ASP A 98 -51.09 3.35 -16.85
C ASP A 98 -51.70 2.90 -18.19
N GLU A 99 -50.89 2.49 -19.17
CA GLU A 99 -51.35 1.94 -20.45
C GLU A 99 -52.08 0.59 -20.26
N ALA A 100 -51.51 -0.30 -19.44
CA ALA A 100 -52.14 -1.59 -19.12
C ALA A 100 -53.46 -1.41 -18.34
N ASP A 101 -53.56 -0.43 -17.45
CA ASP A 101 -54.79 -0.13 -16.70
C ASP A 101 -55.84 0.57 -17.57
N ALA A 102 -55.41 1.34 -18.58
CA ALA A 102 -56.30 1.96 -19.57
C ALA A 102 -56.79 0.98 -20.65
N ASP A 103 -56.22 -0.22 -20.74
CA ASP A 103 -56.62 -1.23 -21.73
C ASP A 103 -58.01 -1.83 -21.39
N PRO A 104 -59.06 -1.54 -22.17
CA PRO A 104 -60.40 -2.06 -21.93
C PRO A 104 -60.50 -3.58 -22.17
N ASP A 105 -59.51 -4.19 -22.84
CA ASP A 105 -59.43 -5.63 -23.08
C ASP A 105 -58.40 -6.31 -22.14
N ARG A 106 -57.82 -5.62 -21.14
CA ARG A 106 -56.78 -6.13 -20.20
C ARG A 106 -57.15 -7.48 -19.56
N ASP A 107 -58.37 -7.58 -19.05
CA ASP A 107 -58.89 -8.78 -18.38
C ASP A 107 -59.78 -9.62 -19.31
N ARG A 108 -59.86 -9.27 -20.60
CA ARG A 108 -60.67 -9.99 -21.58
C ARG A 108 -59.85 -11.12 -22.19
N PRO A 109 -60.32 -12.38 -22.11
CA PRO A 109 -59.61 -13.47 -22.76
C PRO A 109 -59.51 -13.20 -24.27
N ALA A 110 -58.28 -13.19 -24.81
CA ALA A 110 -57.94 -12.89 -26.21
C ALA A 110 -58.74 -13.69 -27.25
N LEU A 111 -59.38 -14.77 -26.82
CA LEU A 111 -60.36 -15.54 -27.57
C LEU A 111 -61.66 -15.59 -26.76
N SER A 112 -62.57 -14.65 -27.02
CA SER A 112 -63.95 -14.78 -26.54
C SER A 112 -64.54 -16.10 -27.06
N ASN A 113 -65.38 -16.78 -26.29
CA ASN A 113 -66.03 -18.03 -26.72
C ASN A 113 -66.80 -17.85 -28.05
N SER A 114 -67.26 -16.63 -28.32
CA SER A 114 -67.86 -16.17 -29.59
C SER A 114 -66.89 -16.14 -30.79
N SER A 115 -65.59 -15.98 -30.59
CA SER A 115 -64.58 -15.98 -31.67
C SER A 115 -64.30 -17.38 -32.20
N ARG A 116 -64.51 -18.44 -31.40
CA ARG A 116 -64.34 -19.85 -31.83
C ARG A 116 -65.42 -20.28 -32.83
N LEU A 117 -66.63 -19.75 -32.72
CA LEU A 117 -67.77 -20.09 -33.60
C LEU A 117 -67.61 -19.57 -35.04
N ARG A 118 -66.73 -18.61 -35.31
CA ARG A 118 -66.55 -18.05 -36.66
C ARG A 118 -65.56 -18.83 -37.54
N ILE A 119 -64.70 -19.65 -36.95
CA ILE A 119 -63.73 -20.46 -37.70
C ILE A 119 -64.38 -21.76 -38.19
N ASP A 120 -65.34 -22.32 -37.43
CA ASP A 120 -66.07 -23.54 -37.81
C ASP A 120 -67.26 -23.28 -38.76
N ALA A 121 -67.49 -22.03 -39.19
CA ALA A 121 -68.62 -21.67 -40.07
C ALA A 121 -68.24 -21.51 -41.55
N VAL A 122 -66.98 -21.78 -41.93
CA VAL A 122 -66.58 -21.88 -43.34
C VAL A 122 -66.61 -23.35 -43.74
N HIS A 123 -67.77 -23.80 -44.21
CA HIS A 123 -67.97 -25.05 -44.95
C HIS A 123 -68.23 -24.75 -46.41
#